data_AF-A0A531L7B1-F1
#
_entry.id   AF-A0A531L7B1-F1
#
_cell.length_a   1.000
_cell.length_b   1.000
_cell.length_c   1.000
_cell.angle_alpha   90.00
_cell.angle_beta   90.00
_cell.angle_gamma   90.00
#
_symmetry.space_group_name_H-M   'P 1'
#
loop_
_entity.id
_entity.type
_entity.pdbx_description
1 polymer ?
#
loop_
_entity_poly.entity_id
_entity_poly.type
_entity_poly.pdbx_seq_one_letter_code
_entity_poly.pdbx_strand_id
1 'polypeptide(L)'
;MFDPKKLLNDLLGSQIPGTGSTVRDKGGQAVQMAKDNPLAAGALAAVLLGTGAGRQVTGTAVKLGGLAVVGGLAYKAYQNYKNGKAPAETQVAGEPELLPPPADTSFHPSQAPQGEDEFTLTLVRAMISAAKADGHIDEDERQKIAGKLSLAGIDS
;
A
#
# COMPACT_ATOMS: atom_id res chain seq x y z
N MET A 1 1.29 -10.69 10.14
CA MET A 1 0.89 -10.22 8.80
C MET A 1 -0.57 -9.82 8.90
N PHE A 2 -0.89 -8.59 8.52
CA PHE A 2 -2.30 -8.22 8.30
C PHE A 2 -2.82 -9.02 7.12
N ASP A 3 -3.77 -9.93 7.37
CA ASP A 3 -4.38 -10.73 6.32
C ASP A 3 -5.78 -10.15 6.03
N PRO A 4 -5.91 -9.27 5.03
CA PRO A 4 -7.19 -8.67 4.67
C PRO A 4 -8.19 -9.74 4.20
N LYS A 5 -7.74 -10.89 3.70
CA LYS A 5 -8.62 -12.00 3.32
C LYS A 5 -9.23 -12.65 4.55
N LYS A 6 -8.47 -12.82 5.63
CA LYS A 6 -9.01 -13.31 6.91
C LYS A 6 -9.99 -12.34 7.55
N LEU A 7 -9.70 -11.04 7.56
CA LEU A 7 -10.62 -10.03 8.07
C LEU A 7 -11.93 -9.98 7.27
N LEU A 8 -11.82 -10.07 5.94
CA LEU A 8 -12.98 -10.12 5.07
C LEU A 8 -13.77 -11.41 5.28
N ASN A 9 -13.11 -12.55 5.43
CA ASN A 9 -13.77 -13.83 5.72
C ASN A 9 -14.43 -13.85 7.11
N ASP A 10 -13.81 -13.27 8.14
CA ASP A 10 -14.40 -13.12 9.47
C ASP A 10 -15.62 -12.19 9.44
N LEU A 11 -15.55 -11.09 8.69
CA LEU A 11 -16.66 -10.15 8.52
C LEU A 11 -17.80 -10.78 7.71
N LEU A 12 -17.48 -11.42 6.60
CA LEU A 12 -18.45 -12.07 5.72
C LEU A 12 -19.08 -13.30 6.39
N GLY A 13 -18.30 -14.03 7.19
CA GLY A 13 -18.75 -15.16 8.01
C GLY A 13 -19.48 -14.73 9.29
N SER A 14 -19.49 -13.44 9.63
CA SER A 14 -20.21 -12.96 10.80
C SER A 14 -21.72 -13.16 10.64
N GLN A 15 -22.34 -13.73 11.65
CA GLN A 15 -23.77 -14.05 11.64
C GLN A 15 -24.57 -12.82 12.04
N ILE A 16 -25.53 -12.43 11.19
CA ILE A 16 -26.37 -11.26 11.46
C ILE A 16 -27.36 -11.62 12.57
N PRO A 17 -27.37 -10.90 13.71
CA PRO A 17 -28.25 -11.17 14.83
C PRO A 17 -29.73 -11.23 14.41
N GLY A 18 -30.45 -12.26 14.85
CA GLY A 18 -31.89 -12.43 14.59
C GLY A 18 -32.27 -13.00 13.22
N THR A 19 -31.31 -13.26 12.32
CA THR A 19 -31.62 -13.79 10.97
C THR A 19 -31.07 -15.20 10.68
N GLY A 20 -30.20 -15.74 11.54
CA GLY A 20 -29.60 -17.06 11.33
C GLY A 20 -28.62 -17.17 10.14
N SER A 21 -28.52 -16.12 9.30
CA SER A 21 -27.71 -16.07 8.09
C SER A 21 -26.43 -15.24 8.27
N THR A 22 -25.39 -15.53 7.50
CA THR A 22 -24.16 -14.73 7.49
C THR A 22 -24.30 -13.48 6.63
N VAL A 23 -23.43 -12.49 6.85
CA VAL A 23 -23.33 -11.30 5.99
C VAL A 23 -23.07 -11.69 4.53
N ARG A 24 -22.29 -12.75 4.30
CA ARG A 24 -22.02 -13.31 2.97
C ARG A 24 -23.28 -13.82 2.30
N ASP A 25 -24.12 -14.56 3.02
CA ASP A 25 -25.32 -15.17 2.45
C ASP A 25 -26.33 -14.11 2.04
N LYS A 26 -26.54 -13.11 2.89
CA LYS A 26 -27.43 -11.97 2.59
C LYS A 26 -26.89 -11.10 1.46
N GLY A 27 -25.58 -10.85 1.44
CA GLY A 27 -24.93 -10.14 0.35
C GLY A 27 -25.04 -10.89 -0.98
N GLY A 28 -24.81 -12.20 -0.96
CA GLY A 28 -24.96 -13.08 -2.13
C GLY A 28 -26.41 -13.11 -2.64
N GLN A 29 -27.37 -13.19 -1.73
CA GLN A 29 -28.80 -13.17 -2.06
C GLN A 29 -29.22 -11.82 -2.67
N ALA A 30 -28.73 -10.70 -2.15
CA ALA A 30 -28.99 -9.38 -2.72
C ALA A 30 -28.37 -9.22 -4.12
N VAL A 31 -27.16 -9.72 -4.34
CA VAL A 31 -26.51 -9.75 -5.65
C VAL A 31 -27.27 -10.66 -6.62
N GLN A 32 -27.77 -11.79 -6.15
CA GLN A 32 -28.58 -12.70 -6.97
C GLN A 32 -29.91 -12.05 -7.38
N MET A 33 -30.63 -11.43 -6.45
CA MET A 33 -31.85 -10.67 -6.78
C MET A 33 -31.59 -9.53 -7.76
N ALA A 34 -30.42 -8.86 -7.66
CA ALA A 34 -30.04 -7.83 -8.62
C ALA A 34 -29.70 -8.39 -10.01
N LYS A 35 -29.12 -9.59 -10.09
CA LYS A 35 -28.90 -10.31 -11.36
C LYS A 35 -30.21 -10.79 -11.98
N ASP A 36 -31.14 -11.25 -11.15
CA ASP A 36 -32.44 -11.73 -11.58
C ASP A 36 -33.36 -10.57 -12.02
N ASN A 37 -33.13 -9.35 -11.51
CA ASN A 37 -33.85 -8.14 -11.94
C ASN A 37 -32.92 -6.91 -12.07
N PRO A 38 -32.11 -6.84 -13.15
CA PRO A 38 -31.11 -5.79 -13.33
C PRO A 38 -31.74 -4.42 -13.58
N LEU A 39 -32.93 -4.38 -14.19
CA LEU A 39 -33.67 -3.15 -14.44
C LEU A 39 -34.20 -2.54 -13.14
N ALA A 40 -34.83 -3.33 -12.27
CA ALA A 40 -35.29 -2.83 -10.98
C ALA A 40 -34.12 -2.46 -10.06
N ALA A 41 -33.05 -3.26 -10.04
CA ALA A 41 -31.84 -2.95 -9.30
C ALA A 41 -31.18 -1.65 -9.77
N GLY A 42 -31.09 -1.45 -11.10
CA GLY A 42 -30.59 -0.22 -11.71
C GLY A 42 -31.46 0.99 -11.39
N ALA A 43 -32.78 0.85 -11.43
CA ALA A 43 -33.71 1.93 -11.07
C ALA A 43 -33.58 2.32 -9.59
N LEU A 44 -33.49 1.35 -8.68
CA LEU A 44 -33.27 1.62 -7.26
C LEU A 44 -31.92 2.30 -7.02
N ALA A 45 -30.85 1.84 -7.68
CA ALA A 45 -29.54 2.48 -7.60
C ALA A 45 -29.58 3.93 -8.15
N ALA A 46 -30.27 4.16 -9.27
CA ALA A 46 -30.42 5.48 -9.86
C ALA A 46 -31.22 6.44 -8.94
N VAL A 47 -32.26 5.95 -8.25
CA VAL A 47 -33.01 6.76 -7.28
C VAL A 47 -32.15 7.10 -6.07
N LEU A 48 -31.44 6.11 -5.51
CA LEU A 48 -30.58 6.30 -4.35
C LEU A 48 -29.38 7.21 -4.63
N LEU A 49 -28.78 7.12 -5.82
CA LEU A 49 -27.60 7.90 -6.18
C LEU A 49 -27.93 9.21 -6.90
N GLY A 50 -29.09 9.29 -7.55
CA GLY A 50 -29.51 10.44 -8.36
C GLY A 50 -30.35 11.47 -7.60
N THR A 51 -31.12 11.06 -6.60
CA THR A 51 -31.97 11.99 -5.84
C THR A 51 -31.26 12.55 -4.60
N GLY A 52 -31.54 13.81 -4.24
CA GLY A 52 -30.96 14.44 -3.05
C GLY A 52 -31.23 13.68 -1.76
N ALA A 53 -32.47 13.22 -1.56
CA ALA A 53 -32.87 12.40 -0.41
C ALA A 53 -32.16 11.03 -0.40
N GLY A 54 -32.06 10.37 -1.56
CA GLY A 54 -31.31 9.12 -1.70
C GLY A 54 -29.84 9.28 -1.29
N ARG A 55 -29.17 10.33 -1.79
CA ARG A 55 -27.76 10.61 -1.47
C ARG A 55 -27.54 10.93 0.00
N GLN A 56 -28.49 11.60 0.65
CA GLN A 56 -28.43 11.87 2.10
C GLN A 56 -28.54 10.59 2.92
N VAL A 57 -29.46 9.69 2.56
CA VAL A 57 -29.63 8.39 3.23
C VAL A 57 -28.40 7.51 3.01
N THR A 58 -27.94 7.37 1.76
CA THR A 58 -26.73 6.60 1.44
C THR A 58 -25.48 7.18 2.11
N GLY A 59 -25.30 8.50 2.08
CA GLY A 59 -24.17 9.16 2.74
C GLY A 59 -24.16 8.97 4.25
N THR A 60 -25.33 8.99 4.89
CA THR A 60 -25.48 8.74 6.34
C THR A 60 -25.21 7.27 6.66
N ALA A 61 -25.73 6.33 5.86
CA ALA A 61 -25.48 4.90 6.03
C ALA A 61 -24.00 4.56 5.88
N VAL A 62 -23.30 5.14 4.90
CA VAL A 62 -21.84 4.96 4.72
C VAL A 62 -21.07 5.52 5.91
N LYS A 63 -21.42 6.72 6.40
CA LYS A 63 -20.78 7.30 7.60
C LYS A 63 -21.00 6.44 8.84
N LEU A 64 -22.23 6.01 9.09
CA LEU A 64 -22.57 5.15 10.23
C LEU A 64 -21.90 3.78 10.13
N GLY A 65 -21.93 3.16 8.95
CA GLY A 65 -21.26 1.88 8.70
C GLY A 65 -19.73 1.97 8.83
N GLY A 66 -19.13 3.03 8.31
CA GLY A 66 -17.70 3.29 8.44
C GLY A 66 -17.27 3.48 9.89
N LEU A 67 -18.03 4.29 10.66
CA LEU A 67 -17.79 4.48 12.09
C LEU A 67 -17.97 3.17 12.88
N ALA A 68 -18.94 2.33 12.54
CA ALA A 68 -19.14 1.04 13.19
C ALA A 68 -17.97 0.08 12.95
N VAL A 69 -17.39 0.05 11.75
CA VAL A 69 -16.19 -0.75 11.45
C VAL A 69 -15.00 -0.27 12.28
N VAL A 70 -14.75 1.04 12.32
CA VAL A 70 -13.64 1.62 13.10
C VAL A 70 -13.85 1.36 14.61
N GLY A 71 -15.07 1.57 15.11
CA GLY A 71 -15.43 1.28 16.50
C GLY A 71 -15.30 -0.21 16.85
N GLY A 72 -15.68 -1.10 15.95
CA GLY A 72 -15.53 -2.54 16.11
C GLY A 72 -14.06 -2.99 16.20
N LEU A 73 -13.20 -2.42 15.34
CA LEU A 73 -11.75 -2.67 15.41
C LEU A 73 -11.14 -2.13 16.71
N ALA A 74 -11.51 -0.91 17.12
CA ALA A 74 -11.06 -0.31 18.37
C ALA A 74 -11.50 -1.12 19.60
N TYR A 75 -12.74 -1.60 19.62
CA TYR A 75 -13.27 -2.43 20.70
C TYR A 75 -12.57 -3.80 20.76
N LYS A 76 -12.33 -4.43 19.61
CA LYS A 76 -11.56 -5.69 19.52
C LYS A 76 -10.12 -5.50 20.03
N ALA A 77 -9.49 -4.37 19.68
CA ALA A 77 -8.16 -4.03 20.18
C ALA A 77 -8.14 -3.84 21.71
N TYR A 78 -9.12 -3.13 22.27
CA TYR A 78 -9.26 -2.96 23.72
C TYR A 78 -9.50 -4.29 24.47
N GLN A 79 -10.36 -5.16 23.93
CA GLN A 79 -10.58 -6.49 24.48
C GLN A 79 -9.30 -7.34 24.46
N ASN A 80 -8.53 -7.29 23.37
CA ASN A 80 -7.26 -8.00 23.28
C ASN A 80 -6.27 -7.52 24.35
N TYR A 81 -6.18 -6.20 24.56
CA TYR A 81 -5.36 -5.60 25.61
C TYR A 81 -5.76 -6.06 27.03
N LYS A 82 -7.07 -6.03 27.36
CA LYS A 82 -7.56 -6.49 28.66
C LYS A 82 -7.31 -7.97 28.93
N ASN A 83 -7.35 -8.79 27.87
CA ASN A 83 -7.18 -10.24 27.99
C ASN A 83 -5.71 -10.68 28.11
N GLY A 84 -4.78 -9.74 28.33
CA GLY A 84 -3.34 -10.03 28.46
C GLY A 84 -2.74 -10.62 27.19
N LYS A 85 -3.46 -10.57 26.06
CA LYS A 85 -2.90 -10.90 24.77
C LYS A 85 -2.00 -9.72 24.42
N ALA A 86 -0.71 -9.98 24.25
CA ALA A 86 0.17 -9.02 23.60
C ALA A 86 -0.57 -8.50 22.35
N PRO A 87 -0.50 -7.19 22.02
CA PRO A 87 -0.90 -6.72 20.71
C PRO A 87 -0.33 -7.74 19.75
N ALA A 88 -1.18 -8.40 18.95
CA ALA A 88 -0.68 -9.31 17.95
C ALA A 88 0.44 -8.53 17.31
N GLU A 89 1.67 -9.08 17.35
CA GLU A 89 2.71 -8.55 16.52
C GLU A 89 2.06 -8.52 15.15
N THR A 90 1.61 -7.33 14.75
CA THR A 90 2.01 -6.80 13.49
C THR A 90 3.49 -7.11 13.45
N GLN A 91 3.80 -8.34 12.99
CA GLN A 91 4.79 -8.54 11.96
C GLN A 91 4.57 -7.31 11.13
N VAL A 92 5.46 -6.33 11.36
CA VAL A 92 5.75 -5.28 10.41
C VAL A 92 5.62 -6.02 9.09
N ALA A 93 4.55 -5.72 8.35
CA ALA A 93 4.32 -6.37 7.06
C ALA A 93 5.69 -6.35 6.40
N GLY A 94 6.20 -7.55 6.09
CA GLY A 94 7.64 -7.86 6.05
C GLY A 94 8.43 -6.68 5.50
N GLU A 95 9.54 -6.37 6.18
CA GLU A 95 10.57 -5.41 5.76
C GLU A 95 10.37 -5.07 4.28
N PRO A 96 9.89 -3.85 3.96
CA PRO A 96 9.25 -3.56 2.69
C PRO A 96 10.07 -4.19 1.59
N GLU A 97 9.48 -5.18 0.90
CA GLU A 97 10.18 -5.93 -0.15
C GLU A 97 10.75 -4.89 -1.10
N LEU A 98 12.07 -4.68 -1.01
CA LEU A 98 12.75 -3.72 -1.86
C LEU A 98 12.63 -4.29 -3.25
N LEU A 99 11.67 -3.79 -4.01
CA LEU A 99 11.53 -4.11 -5.41
C LEU A 99 12.89 -3.88 -6.06
N PRO A 100 13.34 -4.77 -6.95
CA PRO A 100 14.59 -4.56 -7.66
C PRO A 100 14.53 -3.19 -8.35
N PRO A 101 15.66 -2.46 -8.40
CA PRO A 101 15.70 -1.19 -9.10
C PRO A 101 15.19 -1.37 -10.53
N PRO A 102 14.41 -0.42 -11.08
CA PRO A 102 13.87 -0.58 -12.42
C PRO A 102 15.03 -0.71 -13.44
N ALA A 103 15.04 -1.80 -14.21
CA ALA A 103 16.12 -2.08 -15.15
C ALA A 103 16.15 -1.10 -16.34
N ASP A 104 15.01 -0.44 -16.63
CA ASP A 104 14.83 0.39 -17.83
C ASP A 104 14.77 1.89 -17.52
N THR A 105 15.53 2.38 -16.53
CA THR A 105 15.60 3.83 -16.28
C THR A 105 16.58 4.53 -17.22
N SER A 106 16.23 5.74 -17.66
CA SER A 106 17.09 6.63 -18.45
C SER A 106 18.39 7.05 -17.73
N PHE A 107 18.52 6.73 -16.45
CA PHE A 107 19.71 6.96 -15.62
C PHE A 107 20.56 5.70 -15.43
N HIS A 108 20.15 4.55 -15.98
CA HIS A 108 20.94 3.33 -15.92
C HIS A 108 22.21 3.49 -16.78
N PRO A 109 23.41 3.15 -16.29
CA PRO A 109 24.67 3.35 -17.02
C PRO A 109 24.67 2.74 -18.44
N SER A 110 24.03 1.58 -18.62
CA SER A 110 23.87 0.93 -19.93
C SER A 110 23.04 1.71 -20.95
N GLN A 111 22.25 2.71 -20.51
CA GLN A 111 21.46 3.58 -21.38
C GLN A 111 22.17 4.90 -21.72
N ALA A 112 23.39 5.11 -21.23
CA ALA A 112 24.14 6.33 -21.50
C ALA A 112 24.43 6.48 -23.01
N PRO A 113 24.09 7.62 -23.65
CA PRO A 113 24.31 7.81 -25.09
C PRO A 113 25.77 7.68 -25.53
N GLN A 114 26.71 7.96 -24.60
CA GLN A 114 28.16 7.96 -24.84
C GLN A 114 28.80 6.60 -24.50
N GLY A 115 28.01 5.61 -24.06
CA GLY A 115 28.51 4.37 -23.47
C GLY A 115 28.74 4.44 -21.96
N GLU A 116 28.83 3.27 -21.34
CA GLU A 116 28.94 3.07 -19.89
C GLU A 116 30.26 3.61 -19.32
N ASP A 117 31.37 3.40 -20.03
CA ASP A 117 32.71 3.83 -19.59
C ASP A 117 32.82 5.37 -19.50
N GLU A 118 32.34 6.08 -20.52
CA GLU A 118 32.36 7.56 -20.54
C GLU A 118 31.41 8.16 -19.51
N PHE A 119 30.26 7.54 -19.29
CA PHE A 119 29.34 7.93 -18.21
C PHE A 119 30.01 7.77 -16.85
N THR A 120 30.65 6.64 -16.62
CA THR A 120 31.40 6.32 -15.40
C THR A 120 32.53 7.31 -15.16
N LEU A 121 33.34 7.60 -16.17
CA LEU A 121 34.41 8.59 -16.09
C LEU A 121 33.88 9.99 -15.78
N THR A 122 32.75 10.36 -16.38
CA THR A 122 32.05 11.63 -16.12
C THR A 122 31.57 11.69 -14.67
N LEU A 123 31.00 10.61 -14.15
CA LEU A 123 30.53 10.51 -12.78
C LEU A 123 31.70 10.66 -11.78
N VAL A 124 32.82 9.99 -12.01
CA VAL A 124 34.02 10.12 -11.17
C VAL A 124 34.56 11.55 -11.18
N ARG A 125 34.65 12.19 -12.36
CA ARG A 125 35.05 13.60 -12.47
C ARG A 125 34.11 14.53 -11.71
N ALA A 126 32.80 14.28 -11.77
CA ALA A 126 31.81 15.05 -11.03
C ALA A 126 31.99 14.89 -9.51
N MET A 127 32.21 13.66 -9.02
CA MET A 127 32.49 13.40 -7.60
C MET A 127 33.75 14.12 -7.11
N ILE A 128 34.84 14.06 -7.88
CA ILE A 128 36.09 14.76 -7.56
C ILE A 128 35.89 16.27 -7.55
N SER A 129 35.14 16.81 -8.53
CA SER A 129 34.86 18.26 -8.61
C SER A 129 33.99 18.74 -7.46
N ALA A 130 33.04 17.92 -7.02
CA ALA A 130 32.18 18.20 -5.86
C ALA A 130 32.98 18.15 -4.54
N ALA A 131 33.86 17.16 -4.38
CA ALA A 131 34.77 17.11 -3.21
C ALA A 131 35.67 18.34 -3.16
N LYS A 132 36.26 18.72 -4.31
CA LYS A 132 37.13 19.90 -4.43
C LYS A 132 36.40 21.24 -4.29
N ALA A 133 35.09 21.29 -4.08
CA ALA A 133 34.33 22.55 -4.05
C ALA A 133 34.78 23.48 -2.90
N ASP A 134 35.40 22.93 -1.85
CA ASP A 134 35.99 23.68 -0.74
C ASP A 134 37.48 24.04 -0.94
N GLY A 135 38.06 23.64 -2.08
CA GLY A 135 39.42 23.93 -2.48
C GLY A 135 40.44 22.81 -2.22
N HIS A 136 40.09 21.75 -1.49
CA HIS A 136 41.03 20.66 -1.20
C HIS A 136 40.37 19.29 -1.40
N ILE A 137 41.19 18.24 -1.46
CA ILE A 137 40.71 16.86 -1.36
C ILE A 137 41.62 16.14 -0.37
N ASP A 138 41.07 15.73 0.76
CA ASP A 138 41.80 15.01 1.80
C ASP A 138 41.81 13.49 1.57
N GLU A 139 42.43 12.76 2.49
CA GLU A 139 42.55 11.30 2.39
C GLU A 139 41.23 10.58 2.67
N ASP A 140 40.40 11.10 3.57
CA ASP A 140 39.09 10.54 3.88
C ASP A 140 38.15 10.66 2.68
N GLU A 141 38.22 11.77 1.95
CA GLU A 141 37.46 12.00 0.71
C GLU A 141 37.92 11.09 -0.42
N ARG A 142 39.24 10.91 -0.59
CA ARG A 142 39.79 9.92 -1.54
C ARG A 142 39.27 8.52 -1.24
N GLN A 143 39.29 8.11 0.03
CA GLN A 143 38.78 6.81 0.45
C GLN A 143 37.27 6.67 0.23
N LYS A 144 36.49 7.73 0.50
CA LYS A 144 35.04 7.72 0.22
C LYS A 144 34.75 7.57 -1.27
N ILE A 145 35.46 8.30 -2.14
CA ILE A 145 35.28 8.21 -3.59
C ILE A 145 35.63 6.79 -4.07
N ALA A 146 36.78 6.25 -3.67
CA ALA A 146 37.19 4.88 -4.01
C ALA A 146 36.19 3.83 -3.50
N GLY A 147 35.71 3.98 -2.26
CA GLY A 147 34.72 3.08 -1.67
C GLY A 147 33.38 3.10 -2.41
N LYS A 148 32.94 4.27 -2.89
CA LYS A 148 31.72 4.37 -3.73
C LYS A 148 31.91 3.74 -5.10
N LEU A 149 33.10 3.85 -5.69
CA LEU A 149 33.42 3.22 -6.98
C LEU A 149 33.38 1.69 -6.88
N SER A 150 33.97 1.14 -5.80
CA SER A 150 33.95 -0.30 -5.52
C SER A 150 32.53 -0.81 -5.27
N LEU A 151 31.72 -0.10 -4.48
CA LEU A 151 30.31 -0.46 -4.25
C LEU A 151 29.46 -0.43 -5.52
N ALA A 152 29.81 0.43 -6.49
CA ALA A 152 29.13 0.52 -7.77
C ALA A 152 29.59 -0.55 -8.77
N GLY A 153 30.55 -1.41 -8.41
CA GLY A 153 31.06 -2.49 -9.28
C GLY A 153 31.95 -2.00 -10.41
N ILE A 154 32.53 -0.80 -10.29
CA ILE A 154 33.33 -0.14 -11.34
C ILE A 154 34.84 -0.45 -11.18
N ASP A 155 35.25 -1.00 -10.04
CA ASP A 155 36.59 -1.51 -9.80
C ASP A 155 36.69 -2.95 -10.37
N SER A 156 37.02 -3.07 -11.65
CA SER A 156 37.32 -4.34 -12.35
C SER A 156 38.39 -4.13 -13.41
#